data_AF-A0A835U7Z1-F1
#
_entry.id   AF-A0A835U7Z1-F1
#
_cell.length_a   1.000
_cell.length_b   1.000
_cell.length_c   1.000
_cell.angle_alpha   90.00
_cell.angle_beta   90.00
_cell.angle_gamma   90.00
#
_symmetry.space_group_name_H-M   'P 1'
#
loop_
_entity.id
_entity.type
_entity.pdbx_description
1 polymer ?
#
loop_
_entity_poly.entity_id
_entity_poly.type
_entity_poly.pdbx_seq_one_letter_code
_entity_poly.pdbx_strand_id
1 'polypeptide(L)'
;MKVVKETRERFGRFFFRFPEGESAADVFDRVASFLESLWRDIDMRRLDQDENSETNLVIVSHGLTSRVFLMKWFKWTVEQFERLNNLGNCEYRVMQLGPGGDYSLAIHHSREELESWGLSPEMIKDQEWRATAKKGSWNEEYTWYLDSFFDHLKDSEENGEAEEGL
;
A
#
# COMPACT_ATOMS: atom_id res chain seq x y z
N MET A 1 0.41 -29.53 -8.85
CA MET A 1 0.02 -28.39 -7.98
C MET A 1 0.98 -28.14 -6.80
N LYS A 2 1.55 -29.16 -6.11
CA LYS A 2 2.51 -28.93 -5.01
C LYS A 2 3.79 -28.19 -5.43
N VAL A 3 4.44 -28.65 -6.49
CA VAL A 3 5.68 -28.04 -7.03
C VAL A 3 5.51 -26.54 -7.33
N VAL A 4 4.38 -26.16 -7.95
CA VAL A 4 4.07 -24.76 -8.28
C VAL A 4 3.86 -23.89 -7.04
N LYS A 5 3.28 -24.45 -5.96
CA LYS A 5 3.12 -23.72 -4.69
C LYS A 5 4.45 -23.51 -3.98
N GLU A 6 5.33 -24.52 -3.99
CA GLU A 6 6.68 -24.42 -3.41
C GLU A 6 7.57 -23.43 -4.18
N THR A 7 7.49 -23.40 -5.51
CA THR A 7 8.20 -22.39 -6.32
C THR A 7 7.68 -20.99 -6.04
N ARG A 8 6.36 -20.83 -5.86
CA ARG A 8 5.74 -19.54 -5.51
C ARG A 8 6.16 -19.03 -4.14
N GLU A 9 6.34 -19.91 -3.15
CA GLU A 9 6.84 -19.52 -1.83
C GLU A 9 8.30 -19.04 -1.90
N ARG A 10 9.12 -19.65 -2.78
CA ARG A 10 10.52 -19.24 -2.98
C ARG A 10 10.70 -17.92 -3.73
N PHE A 11 9.87 -17.65 -4.74
CA PHE A 11 9.98 -16.45 -5.59
C PHE A 11 9.26 -15.22 -5.04
N GLY A 12 8.41 -15.40 -4.03
CA GLY A 12 7.51 -14.36 -3.55
C GLY A 12 6.19 -14.36 -4.31
N ARG A 13 5.10 -14.17 -3.57
CA ARG A 13 3.72 -14.20 -4.10
C ARG A 13 3.44 -13.03 -5.03
N PHE A 14 4.17 -11.93 -4.88
CA PHE A 14 3.91 -10.72 -5.65
C PHE A 14 4.39 -10.84 -7.11
N PHE A 15 5.62 -11.33 -7.30
CA PHE A 15 6.26 -11.44 -8.61
C PHE A 15 6.02 -12.79 -9.31
N PHE A 16 5.61 -13.82 -8.57
CA PHE A 16 5.38 -15.13 -9.17
C PHE A 16 4.24 -15.09 -10.20
N ARG A 17 4.56 -15.47 -11.43
CA ARG A 17 3.60 -15.61 -12.54
C ARG A 17 3.32 -17.09 -12.80
N PHE A 18 2.04 -17.47 -12.82
CA PHE A 18 1.66 -18.82 -13.24
C PHE A 18 1.88 -18.99 -14.75
N PRO A 19 2.14 -20.21 -15.25
CA PRO A 19 2.14 -20.48 -16.68
C PRO A 19 0.80 -20.06 -17.30
N GLU A 20 0.83 -19.24 -18.36
CA GLU A 20 -0.35 -18.63 -18.99
C GLU A 20 -1.23 -17.78 -18.06
N GLY A 21 -0.72 -17.42 -16.88
CA GLY A 21 -1.42 -16.62 -15.88
C GLY A 21 -0.74 -15.28 -15.64
N GLU A 22 -1.29 -14.57 -14.67
CA GLU A 22 -0.79 -13.25 -14.25
C GLU A 22 -0.15 -13.32 -12.87
N SER A 23 0.76 -12.37 -12.62
CA SER A 23 1.35 -12.10 -11.30
C SER A 23 0.56 -10.99 -10.57
N ALA A 24 0.82 -10.80 -9.27
CA ALA A 24 0.23 -9.67 -8.56
C ALA A 24 0.80 -8.33 -9.04
N ALA A 25 2.04 -8.32 -9.55
CA ALA A 25 2.64 -7.15 -10.19
C ALA A 25 1.86 -6.73 -11.45
N ASP A 26 1.43 -7.69 -12.28
CA ASP A 26 0.59 -7.40 -13.46
C ASP A 26 -0.77 -6.79 -13.06
N VAL A 27 -1.34 -7.24 -11.93
CA VAL A 27 -2.56 -6.68 -11.35
C VAL A 27 -2.30 -5.27 -10.78
N PHE A 28 -1.14 -5.03 -10.19
CA PHE A 28 -0.75 -3.75 -9.61
C PHE A 28 -0.75 -2.63 -10.64
N ASP A 29 -0.23 -2.89 -11.84
CA ASP A 29 -0.23 -1.90 -12.92
C ASP A 29 -1.65 -1.48 -13.31
N ARG A 30 -2.58 -2.45 -13.42
CA ARG A 30 -3.99 -2.14 -13.73
C ARG A 30 -4.69 -1.40 -12.61
N VAL A 31 -4.43 -1.77 -11.36
CA VAL A 31 -4.95 -1.06 -10.18
C VAL A 31 -4.41 0.37 -10.13
N ALA A 32 -3.15 0.59 -10.49
CA ALA A 32 -2.57 1.92 -10.57
C ALA A 32 -3.29 2.79 -11.62
N SER A 33 -3.50 2.27 -12.83
CA SER A 33 -4.26 2.99 -13.87
C SER A 33 -5.72 3.27 -13.47
N PHE A 34 -6.36 2.33 -12.77
CA PHE A 34 -7.70 2.53 -12.21
C PHE A 34 -7.71 3.69 -11.20
N LEU A 35 -6.75 3.73 -10.28
CA LEU A 35 -6.65 4.78 -9.27
C LEU A 35 -6.40 6.15 -9.90
N GLU A 36 -5.55 6.25 -10.92
CA GLU A 36 -5.34 7.52 -11.64
C GLU A 36 -6.65 8.05 -12.24
N SER A 37 -7.47 7.17 -12.81
CA SER A 37 -8.78 7.55 -13.35
C SER A 37 -9.74 7.95 -12.24
N LEU A 38 -9.77 7.19 -11.14
CA LEU A 38 -10.62 7.48 -9.99
C LEU A 38 -10.28 8.84 -9.35
N TRP A 39 -9.00 9.14 -9.14
CA TRP A 39 -8.55 10.41 -8.59
C TRP A 39 -8.99 11.58 -9.48
N ARG A 40 -8.85 11.45 -10.81
CA ARG A 40 -9.33 12.48 -11.75
C ARG A 40 -10.84 12.70 -11.65
N ASP A 41 -11.61 11.63 -11.52
CA ASP A 41 -13.07 11.75 -11.41
C ASP A 41 -13.49 12.38 -10.08
N ILE A 42 -12.78 12.10 -8.99
CA ILE A 42 -12.95 12.76 -7.68
C ILE A 42 -12.59 14.25 -7.79
N ASP A 43 -11.41 14.58 -8.33
CA ASP A 43 -10.93 15.97 -8.45
C ASP A 43 -11.83 16.83 -9.34
N MET A 44 -12.38 16.23 -10.41
CA MET A 44 -13.32 16.90 -11.31
C MET A 44 -14.76 16.93 -10.78
N ARG A 45 -15.00 16.44 -9.55
CA ARG A 45 -16.33 16.34 -8.92
C ARG A 45 -17.36 15.64 -9.80
N ARG A 46 -16.92 14.66 -10.62
CA ARG A 46 -17.80 13.93 -11.55
C ARG A 46 -18.71 12.93 -10.85
N LEU A 47 -18.37 12.59 -9.61
CA LEU A 47 -19.09 11.63 -8.79
C LEU A 47 -20.08 12.30 -7.82
N ASP A 48 -19.97 13.63 -7.64
CA ASP A 48 -20.84 14.40 -6.77
C ASP A 48 -22.25 14.46 -7.38
N GLN A 49 -23.27 14.12 -6.58
CA GLN A 49 -24.67 14.23 -7.01
C GLN A 49 -25.21 15.64 -6.81
N ASP A 50 -24.73 16.34 -5.78
CA ASP A 50 -25.03 17.73 -5.48
C ASP A 50 -23.86 18.42 -4.74
N GLU A 51 -23.92 19.75 -4.56
CA GLU A 51 -22.84 20.54 -3.98
C GLU A 51 -22.51 20.19 -2.52
N ASN A 52 -23.44 19.57 -1.78
CA ASN A 52 -23.32 19.24 -0.35
C ASN A 52 -23.24 17.73 -0.10
N SER A 53 -23.20 16.90 -1.15
CA SER A 53 -23.20 15.45 -1.03
C SER A 53 -21.83 14.93 -0.65
N GLU A 54 -21.79 14.05 0.36
CA GLU A 54 -20.59 13.27 0.69
C GLU A 54 -20.51 12.04 -0.22
N THR A 55 -19.55 12.03 -1.13
CA THR A 55 -19.32 10.91 -2.04
C THR A 55 -18.69 9.73 -1.31
N ASN A 56 -19.43 8.63 -1.17
CA ASN A 56 -18.95 7.36 -0.63
C ASN A 56 -18.79 6.33 -1.76
N LEU A 57 -17.64 5.66 -1.81
CA LEU A 57 -17.31 4.70 -2.86
C LEU A 57 -17.34 3.27 -2.34
N VAL A 58 -18.03 2.38 -3.07
CA VAL A 58 -18.03 0.94 -2.81
C VAL A 58 -17.32 0.23 -3.95
N ILE A 59 -16.19 -0.42 -3.65
CA ILE A 59 -15.39 -1.16 -4.62
C ILE A 59 -15.59 -2.65 -4.37
N VAL A 60 -16.26 -3.34 -5.30
CA VAL A 60 -16.45 -4.80 -5.26
C VAL A 60 -15.39 -5.47 -6.11
N SER A 61 -14.59 -6.36 -5.52
CA SER A 61 -13.47 -7.00 -6.22
C SER A 61 -13.12 -8.38 -5.65
N HIS A 62 -12.03 -8.97 -6.16
CA HIS A 62 -11.49 -10.25 -5.72
C HIS A 62 -10.39 -10.07 -4.66
N GLY A 63 -10.17 -11.08 -3.81
CA GLY A 63 -9.25 -10.98 -2.68
C GLY A 63 -7.81 -10.55 -3.04
N LEU A 64 -7.26 -11.02 -4.16
CA LEU A 64 -5.94 -10.56 -4.64
C LEU A 64 -5.97 -9.09 -5.03
N THR A 65 -6.94 -8.69 -5.87
CA THR A 65 -7.08 -7.32 -6.35
C THR A 65 -7.33 -6.34 -5.21
N SER A 66 -8.14 -6.68 -4.22
CA SER A 66 -8.36 -5.84 -3.03
C SER A 66 -7.09 -5.62 -2.22
N ARG A 67 -6.23 -6.64 -2.07
CA ARG A 67 -4.92 -6.47 -1.41
C ARG A 67 -3.98 -5.58 -2.21
N VAL A 68 -3.95 -5.76 -3.53
CA VAL A 68 -3.14 -4.93 -4.43
C VAL A 68 -3.64 -3.49 -4.43
N PHE A 69 -4.95 -3.28 -4.34
CA PHE A 69 -5.56 -1.97 -4.15
C PHE A 69 -5.07 -1.30 -2.86
N LEU A 70 -5.14 -1.99 -1.72
CA LEU A 70 -4.65 -1.46 -0.45
C LEU A 70 -3.13 -1.18 -0.49
N MET A 71 -2.36 -2.09 -1.08
CA MET A 71 -0.92 -1.89 -1.29
C MET A 71 -0.64 -0.64 -2.12
N LYS A 72 -1.35 -0.43 -3.23
CA LYS A 72 -1.16 0.76 -4.07
C LYS A 72 -1.62 2.03 -3.37
N TRP A 73 -2.73 1.97 -2.63
CA TRP A 73 -3.31 3.12 -1.93
C TRP A 73 -2.44 3.62 -0.78
N PHE A 74 -2.09 2.72 0.13
CA PHE A 74 -1.23 3.01 1.28
C PHE A 74 0.26 2.95 0.95
N LYS A 75 0.56 2.61 -0.30
CA LYS A 75 1.90 2.52 -0.87
C LYS A 75 2.80 1.56 -0.06
N TRP A 76 2.23 0.44 0.34
CA TRP A 76 2.95 -0.61 1.07
C TRP A 76 4.01 -1.29 0.21
N THR A 77 5.08 -1.75 0.86
CA THR A 77 6.16 -2.49 0.19
C THR A 77 5.69 -3.88 -0.24
N VAL A 78 6.47 -4.54 -1.10
CA VAL A 78 6.19 -5.93 -1.49
C VAL A 78 6.20 -6.86 -0.27
N GLU A 79 7.16 -6.70 0.65
CA GLU A 79 7.22 -7.51 1.88
C GLU A 79 5.99 -7.32 2.76
N GLN A 80 5.52 -6.08 2.92
CA GLN A 80 4.28 -5.78 3.63
C GLN A 80 3.07 -6.41 2.94
N PHE A 81 2.99 -6.31 1.61
CA PHE A 81 1.93 -6.94 0.83
C PHE A 81 1.90 -8.46 1.01
N GLU A 82 3.05 -9.13 1.03
CA GLU A 82 3.11 -10.60 1.10
C GLU A 82 2.55 -11.16 2.41
N ARG A 83 2.66 -10.38 3.51
CA ARG A 83 2.10 -10.70 4.83
C ARG A 83 0.58 -10.63 4.88
N LEU A 84 -0.04 -9.86 4.00
CA LEU A 84 -1.49 -9.68 4.03
C LEU A 84 -2.25 -11.01 3.86
N ASN A 85 -3.34 -11.14 4.58
CA ASN A 85 -4.31 -12.21 4.40
C ASN A 85 -5.35 -11.81 3.34
N ASN A 86 -5.87 -12.80 2.62
CA ASN A 86 -6.98 -12.54 1.70
C ASN A 86 -8.23 -12.23 2.51
N LEU A 87 -9.05 -11.33 1.99
CA LEU A 87 -10.40 -11.11 2.49
C LEU A 87 -11.21 -12.41 2.37
N GLY A 88 -12.03 -12.70 3.37
CA GLY A 88 -13.08 -13.70 3.31
C GLY A 88 -14.15 -13.34 2.28
N ASN A 89 -14.97 -14.32 1.90
CA ASN A 89 -16.10 -14.07 1.00
C ASN A 89 -17.07 -13.09 1.64
N CYS A 90 -17.41 -12.02 0.92
CA CYS A 90 -18.26 -10.93 1.39
C CYS A 90 -17.72 -10.15 2.61
N GLU A 91 -16.44 -10.34 2.97
CA GLU A 91 -15.76 -9.45 3.92
C GLU A 91 -15.60 -8.07 3.28
N TYR A 92 -15.72 -7.02 4.10
CA TYR A 92 -15.48 -5.64 3.70
C TYR A 92 -14.48 -4.99 4.64
N ARG A 93 -13.77 -3.99 4.12
CA ARG A 93 -12.87 -3.14 4.91
C ARG A 93 -13.14 -1.70 4.55
N VAL A 94 -13.43 -0.90 5.56
CA VAL A 94 -13.72 0.53 5.44
C VAL A 94 -12.42 1.32 5.51
N MET A 95 -12.19 2.17 4.51
CA MET A 95 -11.17 3.20 4.52
C MET A 95 -11.87 4.53 4.74
N GLN A 96 -11.53 5.24 5.82
CA GLN A 96 -12.17 6.49 6.18
C GLN A 96 -11.18 7.64 6.08
N LEU A 97 -11.62 8.76 5.52
CA LEU A 97 -10.84 9.99 5.48
C LEU A 97 -10.65 10.53 6.91
N GLY A 98 -9.41 10.58 7.37
CA GLY A 98 -9.03 11.15 8.66
C GLY A 98 -8.95 12.69 8.63
N PRO A 99 -8.78 13.33 9.80
CA PRO A 99 -8.73 14.79 9.92
C PRO A 99 -7.53 15.43 9.19
N GLY A 100 -6.51 14.63 8.86
CA GLY A 100 -5.34 15.05 8.11
C GLY A 100 -5.56 15.14 6.60
N GLY A 101 -6.66 14.58 6.09
CA GLY A 101 -6.91 14.41 4.65
C GLY A 101 -6.36 13.11 4.08
N ASP A 102 -5.85 12.21 4.92
CA ASP A 102 -5.42 10.87 4.53
C ASP A 102 -6.47 9.82 4.94
N TYR A 103 -6.69 8.83 4.09
CA TYR A 103 -7.53 7.70 4.44
C TYR A 103 -6.82 6.78 5.45
N SER A 104 -7.59 6.14 6.33
CA SER A 104 -7.09 5.16 7.30
C SER A 104 -8.08 4.01 7.48
N LEU A 105 -7.53 2.81 7.71
CA LEU A 105 -8.28 1.65 8.18
C LEU A 105 -8.55 1.71 9.70
N ALA A 106 -7.69 2.34 10.49
CA ALA A 106 -7.76 2.32 11.96
C ALA A 106 -8.91 3.16 12.55
N ILE A 107 -9.70 3.84 11.72
CA ILE A 107 -10.88 4.61 12.19
C ILE A 107 -12.07 3.70 12.46
N HIS A 108 -12.29 2.67 11.63
CA HIS A 108 -13.44 1.77 11.74
C HIS A 108 -13.08 0.34 12.16
N HIS A 109 -11.78 0.02 12.24
CA HIS A 109 -11.31 -1.33 12.56
C HIS A 109 -10.37 -1.29 13.77
N SER A 110 -10.47 -2.30 14.63
CA SER A 110 -9.62 -2.44 15.79
C SER A 110 -8.20 -2.86 15.41
N ARG A 111 -7.23 -2.62 16.29
CA ARG A 111 -5.84 -3.08 16.08
C ARG A 111 -5.80 -4.59 15.87
N GLU A 112 -6.56 -5.35 16.65
CA GLU A 112 -6.61 -6.81 16.56
C GLU A 112 -7.13 -7.29 15.20
N GLU A 113 -8.09 -6.57 14.60
CA GLU A 113 -8.57 -6.85 13.25
C GLU A 113 -7.46 -6.60 12.21
N LEU A 114 -6.76 -5.46 12.31
CA LEU A 114 -5.64 -5.14 11.43
C LEU A 114 -4.52 -6.19 11.51
N GLU A 115 -4.17 -6.64 12.71
CA GLU A 115 -3.19 -7.72 12.94
C GLU A 115 -3.67 -9.03 12.33
N SER A 116 -4.95 -9.38 12.51
CA SER A 116 -5.55 -10.59 11.92
C SER A 116 -5.51 -10.59 10.39
N TRP A 117 -5.50 -9.41 9.78
CA TRP A 117 -5.37 -9.22 8.33
C TRP A 117 -3.93 -9.27 7.83
N GLY A 118 -2.95 -9.42 8.74
CA GLY A 118 -1.54 -9.54 8.42
C GLY A 118 -0.82 -8.21 8.27
N LEU A 119 -1.37 -7.10 8.78
CA LEU A 119 -0.64 -5.83 8.84
C LEU A 119 0.51 -5.95 9.85
N SER A 120 1.69 -5.46 9.48
CA SER A 120 2.83 -5.38 10.40
C SER A 120 2.61 -4.28 11.45
N PRO A 121 3.34 -4.30 12.58
CA PRO A 121 3.27 -3.23 13.58
C PRO A 121 3.51 -1.83 12.98
N GLU A 122 4.41 -1.73 12.00
CA GLU A 122 4.70 -0.49 11.29
C GLU A 122 3.50 -0.01 10.45
N MET A 123 2.85 -0.92 9.73
CA MET A 123 1.65 -0.59 8.94
C MET A 123 0.53 -0.13 9.87
N ILE A 124 0.33 -0.81 11.00
CA ILE A 124 -0.69 -0.45 11.99
C ILE A 124 -0.42 0.94 12.56
N LYS A 125 0.83 1.22 12.96
CA LYS A 125 1.22 2.55 13.46
C LYS A 125 0.98 3.65 12.42
N ASP A 126 1.27 3.41 11.14
CA ASP A 126 0.92 4.34 10.05
C ASP A 126 -0.61 4.55 9.94
N GLN A 127 -1.41 3.48 10.02
CA GLN A 127 -2.87 3.60 9.99
C GLN A 127 -3.41 4.38 11.20
N GLU A 128 -2.93 4.10 12.41
CA GLU A 128 -3.29 4.81 13.64
C GLU A 128 -2.90 6.30 13.57
N TRP A 129 -1.72 6.59 12.99
CA TRP A 129 -1.30 7.96 12.73
C TRP A 129 -2.25 8.66 11.75
N ARG A 130 -2.55 8.06 10.59
CA ARG A 130 -3.49 8.61 9.58
C ARG A 130 -4.89 8.87 10.16
N ALA A 131 -5.32 8.05 11.12
CA ALA A 131 -6.61 8.19 11.77
C ALA A 131 -6.73 9.46 12.64
N THR A 132 -5.61 9.96 13.17
CA THR A 132 -5.60 11.05 14.17
C THR A 132 -4.80 12.29 13.76
N ALA A 133 -3.96 12.17 12.73
CA ALA A 133 -3.10 13.24 12.23
C ALA A 133 -3.91 14.48 11.83
N LYS A 134 -3.37 15.68 12.13
CA LYS A 134 -4.00 16.94 11.75
C LYS A 134 -3.47 17.40 10.40
N LYS A 135 -4.28 18.14 9.65
CA LYS A 135 -3.86 18.68 8.36
C LYS A 135 -2.57 19.49 8.51
N GLY A 136 -1.54 19.12 7.74
CA GLY A 136 -0.22 19.75 7.77
C GLY A 136 0.78 19.17 8.78
N SER A 137 0.41 18.15 9.57
CA SER A 137 1.41 17.40 10.35
C SER A 137 2.18 16.47 9.43
N TRP A 138 3.50 16.63 9.38
CA TRP A 138 4.40 15.71 8.68
C TRP A 138 4.72 14.53 9.57
N ASN A 139 4.68 13.32 9.00
CA ASN A 139 5.19 12.15 9.70
C ASN A 139 6.69 12.02 9.44
N GLU A 140 7.51 12.68 10.28
CA GLU A 140 8.98 12.67 10.15
C GLU A 140 9.57 11.24 10.28
N GLU A 141 8.87 10.31 10.91
CA GLU A 141 9.30 8.89 11.04
C GLU A 141 9.08 8.06 9.76
N TYR A 142 8.29 8.53 8.79
CA TYR A 142 7.82 7.71 7.67
C TYR A 142 8.06 8.34 6.29
N THR A 143 9.26 8.86 6.07
CA THR A 143 9.79 9.33 4.77
C THR A 143 10.22 8.16 3.86
N TRP A 144 9.51 7.03 3.91
CA TRP A 144 9.92 5.75 3.30
C TRP A 144 9.99 5.75 1.76
N TYR A 145 9.53 6.81 1.09
CA TYR A 145 9.68 6.94 -0.37
C TYR A 145 11.03 7.55 -0.78
N LEU A 146 11.62 8.41 0.06
CA LEU A 146 12.90 9.06 -0.25
C LEU A 146 14.07 8.29 0.35
N ASP A 147 14.00 7.93 1.63
CA ASP A 147 15.18 7.40 2.31
C ASP A 147 15.60 6.02 1.77
N SER A 148 14.66 5.09 1.55
CA SER A 148 15.00 3.75 1.04
C SER A 148 15.54 3.74 -0.39
N PHE A 149 15.25 4.76 -1.21
CA PHE A 149 15.77 4.86 -2.58
C PHE A 149 17.20 5.41 -2.62
N PHE A 150 17.54 6.32 -1.70
CA PHE A 150 18.85 6.99 -1.66
C PHE A 150 19.83 6.40 -0.64
N ASP A 151 19.41 5.49 0.24
CA ASP A 151 20.33 4.89 1.23
C ASP A 151 21.49 4.13 0.56
N HIS A 152 21.29 3.53 -0.62
CA HIS A 152 22.37 2.91 -1.40
C HIS A 152 23.37 3.91 -2.03
N LEU A 153 23.04 5.20 -2.07
CA LEU A 153 23.91 6.25 -2.62
C LEU A 153 24.77 6.91 -1.55
N LYS A 154 24.40 6.78 -0.27
CA LYS A 154 25.18 7.32 0.86
C LYS A 154 26.50 6.57 1.06
N ASP A 155 26.56 5.28 0.71
CA ASP A 155 27.76 4.45 0.89
C ASP A 155 28.83 4.65 -0.20
N SER A 156 28.58 5.48 -1.23
CA SER A 156 29.51 5.68 -2.35
C SER A 156 30.50 6.84 -2.22
N GLU A 157 30.40 7.68 -1.19
CA GLU A 157 31.25 8.89 -1.06
C GLU A 157 32.40 8.79 -0.03
N GLU A 158 32.54 7.70 0.75
CA GLU A 158 33.55 7.65 1.84
C GLU A 158 34.88 6.93 1.54
N ASN A 159 35.10 6.36 0.35
CA ASN A 159 36.38 5.68 0.03
C ASN A 159 37.28 6.50 -0.92
N GLY A 160 37.58 7.74 -0.52
CA GLY A 160 38.26 8.71 -1.38
C GLY A 160 39.44 9.47 -0.81
N GLU A 161 40.06 9.09 0.32
CA GLU A 161 41.29 9.76 0.77
C GLU A 161 42.29 8.78 1.42
N ALA A 162 43.40 8.51 0.72
CA ALA A 162 44.78 8.57 1.24
C ALA A 162 45.76 7.82 0.31
N GLU A 163 46.57 8.56 -0.45
CA GLU A 163 47.96 8.18 -0.73
C GLU A 163 48.77 9.43 -1.17
N GLU A 164 49.37 10.10 -0.18
CA GLU A 164 50.58 10.90 -0.38
C GLU A 164 51.78 9.94 -0.42
N GLY A 165 52.66 10.06 -1.43
CA GLY A 165 53.97 9.41 -1.37
C GLY A 165 54.70 9.19 -2.69
N LEU A 166 55.24 10.27 -3.29
CA LEU A 166 56.63 10.45 -3.74
C LEU A 166 56.78 11.68 -4.64
#